data_AF-A0A0G1BPK8-F1
#
_entry.id   AF-A0A0G1BPK8-F1
#
_cell.length_a   1.000
_cell.length_b   1.000
_cell.length_c   1.000
_cell.angle_alpha   90.00
_cell.angle_beta   90.00
_cell.angle_gamma   90.00
#
_symmetry.space_group_name_H-M   'P 1'
#
loop_
_entity.id
_entity.type
_entity.pdbx_description
1 polymer ?
#
loop_
_entity_poly.entity_id
_entity_poly.type
_entity_poly.pdbx_seq_one_letter_code
_entity_poly.pdbx_strand_id
1 'polypeptide(L)'
;MVKEGDKPKIEKINAKEGDNFDFDKVLLVADKEVKIGAPLVEGAKVSAKVLKQSRAKKVIVFHYHSKTRYKKKAGHRQHFTEVEILKIS
;
A
#
# COMPACT_ATOMS: atom_id res chain seq x y z
N MET A 1 8.02 -3.99 5.28
CA MET A 1 9.22 -3.25 5.71
C MET A 1 9.61 -2.35 4.55
N VAL A 2 10.00 -1.11 4.82
CA VAL A 2 10.35 -0.12 3.79
C VAL A 2 11.63 0.59 4.19
N LYS A 3 12.40 1.02 3.20
CA LYS A 3 13.61 1.86 3.34
C LYS A 3 13.42 3.17 2.58
N GLU A 4 14.25 4.16 2.87
CA GLU A 4 14.30 5.39 2.10
C GLU A 4 14.61 5.09 0.62
N GLY A 5 13.85 5.70 -0.29
CA GLY A 5 13.93 5.44 -1.73
C GLY A 5 13.08 4.27 -2.24
N ASP A 6 12.46 3.47 -1.35
CA ASP A 6 11.57 2.39 -1.79
C ASP A 6 10.29 2.95 -2.43
N LYS A 7 9.75 2.18 -3.40
CA LYS A 7 8.52 2.52 -4.14
C LYS A 7 7.40 1.50 -3.92
N PRO A 8 6.85 1.38 -2.70
CA PRO A 8 5.79 0.43 -2.43
C PRO A 8 4.47 0.83 -3.09
N LYS A 9 3.68 -0.18 -3.46
CA LYS A 9 2.29 -0.04 -3.90
C LYS A 9 1.37 -0.37 -2.73
N ILE A 10 0.56 0.58 -2.34
CA ILE A 10 -0.36 0.50 -1.21
C ILE A 10 -1.81 0.63 -1.66
N GLU A 11 -2.73 0.43 -0.72
CA GLU A 11 -4.16 0.65 -0.95
C GLU A 11 -4.44 2.12 -1.32
N LYS A 12 -5.59 2.37 -1.96
CA LYS A 12 -5.96 3.71 -2.42
C LYS A 12 -6.02 4.70 -1.24
N ILE A 13 -5.30 5.80 -1.37
CA ILE A 13 -5.34 6.95 -0.45
C ILE A 13 -6.00 8.17 -1.11
N ASN A 14 -6.66 9.01 -0.31
CA ASN A 14 -7.29 10.26 -0.77
C ASN A 14 -6.26 11.40 -0.84
N ALA A 15 -5.26 11.26 -1.71
CA ALA A 15 -4.23 12.27 -1.99
C ALA A 15 -4.02 12.35 -3.52
N LYS A 16 -3.61 13.50 -4.05
CA LYS A 16 -3.34 13.63 -5.50
C LYS A 16 -1.93 13.15 -5.84
N GLU A 17 -1.70 12.87 -7.11
CA GLU A 17 -0.35 12.60 -7.60
C GLU A 17 0.54 13.83 -7.38
N GLY A 18 1.71 13.63 -6.78
CA GLY A 18 2.64 14.69 -6.40
C GLY A 18 2.51 15.19 -4.96
N ASP A 19 1.43 14.86 -4.26
CA ASP A 19 1.25 15.26 -2.86
C ASP A 19 2.19 14.47 -1.93
N ASN A 20 2.55 15.09 -0.81
CA ASN A 20 3.21 14.40 0.29
C ASN A 20 2.15 13.74 1.19
N PHE A 21 2.41 12.49 1.56
CA PHE A 21 1.58 11.72 2.48
C PHE A 21 2.45 11.18 3.60
N ASP A 22 1.98 11.42 4.82
CA ASP A 22 2.68 11.04 6.03
C ASP A 22 1.99 9.85 6.70
N PHE A 23 2.78 8.85 7.10
CA PHE A 23 2.31 7.72 7.88
C PHE A 23 2.69 7.89 9.35
N ASP A 24 1.67 8.11 10.20
CA ASP A 24 1.85 8.34 11.64
C ASP A 24 1.93 7.03 12.45
N LYS A 25 1.57 5.90 11.84
CA LYS A 25 1.51 4.60 12.51
C LYS A 25 2.75 3.78 12.20
N VAL A 26 3.79 3.96 13.01
CA VAL A 26 5.04 3.21 12.91
C VAL A 26 5.18 2.24 14.08
N LEU A 27 5.35 0.96 13.78
CA LEU A 27 5.47 -0.11 14.78
C LEU A 27 6.92 -0.35 15.20
N LEU A 28 7.86 -0.15 14.29
CA LEU A 28 9.27 -0.49 14.47
C LEU A 28 10.13 0.41 13.57
N VAL A 29 11.20 0.97 14.14
CA VAL A 29 12.26 1.68 13.43
C VAL A 29 13.58 0.98 13.74
N ALA A 30 14.32 0.59 12.70
CA ALA A 30 15.59 -0.11 12.84
C ALA A 30 16.66 0.57 11.97
N ASP A 31 17.38 1.51 12.59
CA ASP A 31 18.59 2.13 12.04
C ASP A 31 19.82 1.60 12.80
N LYS A 32 20.45 2.44 13.63
CA LYS A 32 21.58 2.06 14.50
C LYS A 32 21.13 1.40 15.81
N GLU A 33 19.98 1.83 16.32
CA GLU A 33 19.28 1.24 17.46
C GLU A 33 17.89 0.79 17.01
N VAL A 34 17.42 -0.34 17.53
CA VAL A 34 16.10 -0.88 17.22
C VAL A 34 15.10 -0.33 18.23
N LYS A 35 14.17 0.51 17.77
CA LYS A 35 13.04 1.00 18.56
C LYS A 35 11.80 0.18 18.25
N ILE A 36 11.27 -0.50 19.25
CA ILE A 36 10.06 -1.32 19.16
C ILE A 36 8.92 -0.57 19.86
N GLY A 37 7.82 -0.34 19.15
CA GLY A 37 6.65 0.31 19.71
C GLY A 37 5.80 -0.63 20.57
N ALA A 38 5.16 -0.09 21.59
CA ALA A 38 4.17 -0.79 22.41
C ALA A 38 3.00 0.17 22.75
N PRO A 39 2.07 0.48 21.82
CA PRO A 39 1.79 -0.16 20.53
C PRO A 39 2.39 0.52 19.28
N LEU A 40 2.85 1.77 19.38
CA LEU A 40 3.50 2.54 18.32
C LEU A 40 4.81 3.12 18.86
N VAL A 41 5.75 3.45 17.97
CA VAL A 41 6.96 4.21 18.35
C VAL A 41 6.57 5.69 18.45
N GLU A 42 6.64 6.27 19.63
CA GLU A 42 6.27 7.68 19.85
C GLU A 42 7.14 8.62 19.01
N GLY A 43 6.50 9.55 18.30
CA GLY A 43 7.16 10.55 17.46
C GLY A 43 7.69 10.03 16.11
N ALA A 44 7.58 8.73 15.83
CA ALA A 44 8.03 8.17 14.56
C ALA A 44 7.04 8.45 13.43
N LYS A 45 7.57 8.84 12.28
CA LYS A 45 6.80 9.27 11.11
C LYS A 45 7.52 8.91 9.82
N VAL A 46 6.79 8.35 8.87
CA VAL A 46 7.30 8.06 7.53
C VAL A 46 6.70 9.04 6.54
N SER A 47 7.52 9.92 5.97
CA SER A 47 7.11 10.84 4.92
C SER A 47 7.33 10.23 3.55
N ALA A 48 6.27 10.20 2.74
CA ALA A 48 6.29 9.65 1.40
C ALA A 48 5.69 10.63 0.39
N LYS A 49 6.06 10.50 -0.88
CA LYS A 49 5.48 11.23 -2.01
C LYS A 49 4.61 10.31 -2.84
N VAL A 50 3.42 10.78 -3.22
CA VAL A 50 2.54 10.04 -4.12
C VAL A 50 3.06 10.14 -5.55
N LEU A 51 3.49 9.01 -6.12
CA LEU A 51 3.96 8.96 -7.50
C LEU A 51 2.83 8.78 -8.50
N LYS A 52 1.93 7.83 -8.22
CA LYS A 52 0.88 7.45 -9.17
C LYS A 52 -0.34 6.85 -8.47
N GLN A 53 -1.52 7.14 -8.98
CA GLN A 53 -2.74 6.44 -8.63
C GLN A 53 -3.26 5.65 -9.84
N SER A 54 -3.38 4.34 -9.70
CA SER A 54 -3.78 3.51 -10.83
C SER A 54 -4.55 2.27 -10.45
N ARG A 55 -4.88 1.47 -11.46
CA ARG A 55 -5.61 0.20 -11.30
C ARG A 55 -4.69 -0.94 -11.68
N ALA A 56 -4.62 -1.93 -10.80
CA ALA A 56 -3.87 -3.16 -11.01
C ALA A 56 -4.31 -3.89 -12.28
N LYS A 57 -3.52 -4.89 -12.67
CA LYS A 57 -3.87 -5.79 -13.77
C LYS A 57 -5.23 -6.43 -13.50
N LYS A 58 -6.02 -6.62 -14.56
CA LYS A 58 -7.34 -7.24 -14.45
C LYS A 58 -7.20 -8.69 -14.02
N VAL A 59 -7.79 -9.01 -12.87
CA VAL A 59 -7.96 -10.36 -12.37
C VAL A 59 -9.33 -10.85 -12.84
N ILE A 60 -9.38 -11.99 -13.52
CA ILE A 60 -10.62 -12.59 -13.99
C ILE A 60 -11.01 -13.69 -13.01
N VAL A 61 -12.15 -13.53 -12.36
CA VAL A 61 -12.75 -14.53 -11.49
C VAL A 61 -13.83 -15.26 -12.30
N PHE A 62 -13.67 -16.57 -12.45
CA PHE A 62 -14.61 -17.41 -13.18
C PHE A 62 -15.12 -18.52 -12.26
N HIS A 63 -16.42 -18.50 -11.97
CA HIS A 63 -17.10 -19.58 -11.26
C HIS A 63 -17.82 -20.46 -12.27
N TYR A 64 -17.67 -21.77 -12.14
CA TYR A 64 -18.33 -22.77 -12.96
C TYR A 64 -18.76 -23.93 -12.08
N HIS A 65 -20.01 -24.37 -12.23
CA HIS A 65 -20.50 -25.59 -11.60
C HIS A 65 -20.94 -26.55 -12.70
N SER A 66 -20.42 -27.78 -12.65
CA SER A 66 -20.70 -28.79 -13.66
C SER A 66 -22.16 -29.24 -13.61
N LYS A 67 -22.76 -29.49 -14.78
CA LYS A 67 -24.15 -30.00 -14.95
C LYS A 67 -25.27 -29.13 -14.37
N THR A 68 -24.99 -27.97 -13.77
CA THR A 68 -26.00 -27.03 -13.26
C THR A 68 -26.25 -25.83 -14.17
N ARG A 69 -25.59 -25.77 -15.35
CA ARG A 69 -25.61 -24.62 -16.29
C ARG A 69 -25.10 -23.31 -15.66
N TYR A 70 -24.53 -23.34 -14.47
CA TYR A 70 -24.02 -22.16 -13.79
C TYR A 70 -22.59 -21.83 -14.27
N LYS A 71 -22.44 -20.63 -14.82
CA LYS A 71 -21.16 -20.00 -15.15
C LYS A 71 -21.24 -18.50 -14.90
N LYS A 72 -20.31 -17.94 -14.11
CA LYS A 72 -20.21 -16.51 -13.82
C LYS A 72 -18.79 -16.03 -14.07
N LYS A 73 -18.63 -15.04 -14.93
CA LYS A 73 -17.33 -14.40 -15.23
C LYS A 73 -17.37 -12.97 -14.72
N ALA A 74 -16.52 -12.63 -13.76
CA ALA A 74 -16.35 -11.28 -13.25
C ALA A 74 -14.89 -10.83 -13.45
N GLY A 75 -14.67 -9.55 -13.69
CA GLY A 75 -13.34 -8.96 -13.71
C GLY A 75 -13.18 -8.01 -12.55
N HIS A 76 -12.07 -8.11 -11.83
CA HIS A 76 -11.67 -7.15 -10.80
C HIS A 76 -10.39 -6.42 -11.19
N ARG A 77 -10.31 -5.13 -10.86
CA ARG A 77 -9.10 -4.33 -10.96
C ARG A 77 -9.01 -3.48 -9.70
N GLN A 78 -8.15 -3.89 -8.78
CA GLN A 78 -7.93 -3.19 -7.53
C GLN A 78 -7.25 -1.84 -7.77
N HIS A 79 -7.73 -0.81 -7.09
CA HIS A 79 -7.07 0.50 -7.08
C HIS A 79 -5.83 0.42 -6.20
N PHE A 80 -4.75 1.08 -6.59
CA PHE A 80 -3.56 1.20 -5.78
C PHE A 80 -2.95 2.59 -5.93
N THR A 81 -2.22 2.98 -4.90
CA THR A 81 -1.38 4.18 -4.92
C THR A 81 0.07 3.75 -4.79
N GLU A 82 0.92 4.20 -5.70
CA GLU A 82 2.36 4.02 -5.66
C GLU A 82 2.97 5.25 -5.00
N VAL A 83 3.75 5.02 -3.95
CA VAL A 83 4.39 6.07 -3.16
C VAL A 83 5.90 5.86 -3.15
N GLU A 84 6.66 6.94 -3.03
CA GLU A 84 8.12 6.92 -2.82
C GLU A 84 8.42 7.36 -1.40
N ILE A 85 9.17 6.55 -0.65
CA ILE A 85 9.55 6.90 0.73
C ILE A 85 10.68 7.92 0.69
N LEU A 86 10.41 9.12 1.22
CA LEU A 86 11.38 10.22 1.24
C LEU A 86 12.24 10.20 2.49
N LYS A 87 11.61 10.04 3.66
CA LYS A 87 12.29 10.13 4.94
C LYS A 87 11.59 9.28 6.00
N ILE A 88 12.39 8.62 6.83
CA ILE A 88 11.94 7.92 8.04
C ILE A 88 12.48 8.71 9.23
N SER A 89 11.57 9.14 10.13
CA SER A 89 11.90 9.84 11.38
C SER A 89 11.29 9.15 12.58
#